data_AF-A0A4Q5LP25-F1
#
_entry.id   AF-A0A4Q5LP25-F1
#
_cell.length_a   1.000
_cell.length_b   1.000
_cell.length_c   1.000
_cell.angle_alpha   90.00
_cell.angle_beta   90.00
_cell.angle_gamma   90.00
#
_symmetry.space_group_name_H-M   'P 1'
#
loop_
_entity.id
_entity.type
_entity.pdbx_description
1 polymer ?
#
loop_
_entity_poly.entity_id
_entity_poly.type
_entity_poly.pdbx_seq_one_letter_code
_entity_poly.pdbx_strand_id
1 'polypeptide(L)'
;MKNCYFYLNSKAMSLQYISDDSGNHTAVIIPINEWNEITAKHEDLKQLQDKPKSTLKKKPSEYAGTLDKELAKKMILDIEKERGEWERRF
;
A
#
# COMPACT_ATOMS: atom_id res chain seq x y z
N MET A 1 -16.28 31.29 44.65
CA MET A 1 -16.61 29.88 44.37
C MET A 1 -15.40 29.26 43.68
N LYS A 2 -14.93 28.12 44.18
CA LYS A 2 -13.68 27.48 43.74
C LYS A 2 -13.94 26.77 42.40
N ASN A 3 -13.28 27.19 41.33
CA ASN A 3 -13.27 26.45 40.08
C ASN A 3 -12.40 25.19 40.25
N CYS A 4 -13.04 24.03 40.31
CA CYS A 4 -12.38 22.74 40.28
C CYS A 4 -11.93 22.44 38.85
N TYR A 5 -10.63 22.50 38.60
CA TYR A 5 -10.04 21.94 37.38
C TYR A 5 -9.82 20.45 37.59
N PHE A 6 -10.65 19.62 36.96
CA PHE A 6 -10.35 18.20 36.79
C PHE A 6 -9.25 18.06 35.74
N TYR A 7 -8.03 17.73 36.16
CA TYR A 7 -6.97 17.25 35.27
C TYR A 7 -7.28 15.81 34.86
N LEU A 8 -7.90 15.64 33.70
CA LEU A 8 -7.87 14.36 32.99
C LEU A 8 -6.59 14.32 32.15
N ASN A 9 -5.64 13.49 32.57
CA ASN A 9 -4.50 13.07 31.74
C ASN A 9 -5.03 12.19 30.60
N SER A 10 -5.61 12.83 29.59
CA SER A 10 -5.83 12.27 28.27
C SER A 10 -5.05 13.17 27.33
N LYS A 11 -3.93 12.68 26.79
CA LYS A 11 -3.21 13.30 25.67
C LYS A 11 -4.13 13.17 24.44
N ALA A 12 -5.21 13.95 24.41
CA ALA A 12 -6.24 13.89 23.40
C ALA A 12 -5.75 14.65 22.17
N MET A 13 -5.66 13.96 21.03
CA MET A 13 -5.31 14.54 19.74
C MET A 13 -6.24 15.70 19.42
N SER A 14 -5.70 16.91 19.37
CA SER A 14 -6.45 18.12 19.02
C SER A 14 -6.55 18.29 17.50
N LEU A 15 -7.35 17.44 16.87
CA LEU A 15 -7.61 17.53 15.43
C LEU A 15 -8.50 18.75 15.15
N GLN A 16 -8.02 19.67 14.33
CA GLN A 16 -8.84 20.78 13.82
C GLN A 16 -9.15 20.55 12.35
N TYR A 17 -10.41 20.71 11.98
CA TYR A 17 -10.90 20.53 10.62
C TYR A 17 -11.16 21.89 9.98
N ILE A 18 -10.63 22.10 8.78
CA ILE A 18 -10.98 23.24 7.93
C ILE A 18 -12.02 22.73 6.92
N SER A 19 -13.20 23.33 6.94
CA SER A 19 -14.25 23.07 5.95
C SER A 19 -14.26 24.18 4.90
N ASP A 20 -14.56 23.82 3.65
CA ASP A 20 -14.90 24.80 2.61
C ASP A 20 -16.26 25.45 2.87
N ASP A 21 -16.60 26.48 2.08
CA ASP A 21 -17.90 27.20 2.15
C ASP A 21 -19.11 26.29 1.84
N SER A 22 -18.85 25.06 1.35
CA SER A 22 -19.85 24.03 1.04
C SER A 22 -19.94 22.92 2.11
N GLY A 23 -19.20 23.05 3.22
CA GLY A 23 -19.20 22.10 4.33
C GLY A 23 -18.34 20.85 4.14
N ASN A 24 -17.56 20.75 3.07
CA ASN A 24 -16.63 19.64 2.85
C ASN A 24 -15.32 19.88 3.58
N HIS A 25 -14.92 18.91 4.41
CA HIS A 25 -13.64 18.96 5.12
C HIS A 25 -12.48 18.89 4.11
N THR A 26 -11.79 20.01 3.91
CA THR A 26 -10.74 20.15 2.90
C THR A 26 -9.34 19.93 3.48
N ALA A 27 -9.15 20.20 4.78
CA ALA A 27 -7.88 19.98 5.46
C ALA A 27 -8.05 19.64 6.94
N VAL A 28 -7.10 18.87 7.48
CA VAL A 28 -6.98 18.54 8.91
C VAL A 28 -5.64 19.05 9.41
N ILE A 29 -5.66 19.80 10.50
CA ILE A 29 -4.45 20.27 11.18
C ILE A 29 -4.09 19.28 12.28
N ILE A 30 -2.85 18.80 12.25
CA ILE A 30 -2.31 17.85 13.23
C ILE A 30 -1.04 18.48 13.86
N PRO A 31 -0.91 18.50 15.19
CA PRO A 31 0.34 18.89 15.84
C PRO A 31 1.54 18.04 15.39
N ILE A 32 2.70 18.67 15.18
CA ILE A 32 3.88 18.00 14.60
C ILE A 32 4.35 16.79 15.43
N ASN A 33 4.22 16.85 16.76
CA ASN A 33 4.60 15.75 17.64
C ASN A 33 3.71 14.52 17.43
N GLU A 34 2.42 14.72 17.20
CA GLU A 34 1.46 13.64 16.93
C GLU A 34 1.67 13.07 15.53
N TRP A 35 1.95 13.94 14.55
CA TRP A 35 2.34 13.51 13.20
C TRP A 35 3.58 12.61 13.22
N ASN A 36 4.60 12.97 14.01
CA ASN A 36 5.81 12.17 14.18
C ASN A 36 5.52 10.81 14.85
N GLU A 37 4.62 10.76 15.83
CA GLU A 37 4.20 9.50 16.47
C GLU A 37 3.42 8.59 15.50
N ILE A 38 2.54 9.16 14.68
CA ILE A 38 1.76 8.43 13.66
C ILE A 38 2.69 7.89 12.57
N THR A 39 3.58 8.73 12.04
CA THR A 39 4.52 8.33 10.98
C THR A 39 5.59 7.34 11.46
N ALA A 40 5.95 7.36 12.75
CA ALA A 40 6.84 6.35 13.34
C ALA A 40 6.15 4.99 13.51
N LYS A 41 4.86 4.98 13.89
CA LYS A 41 4.07 3.74 13.99
C LYS A 41 3.76 3.13 12.62
N HIS A 42 3.61 3.97 11.61
CA HIS A 42 3.31 3.58 10.24
C HIS A 42 4.54 3.61 9.32
N GLU A 43 5.65 3.04 9.79
CA GLU A 43 6.86 2.87 8.98
C GLU A 43 6.66 1.91 7.80
N ASP A 44 5.65 1.04 7.88
CA ASP A 44 5.12 0.21 6.80
C ASP A 44 4.59 1.04 5.62
N LEU A 45 4.04 2.23 5.86
CA LEU A 45 3.59 3.14 4.80
C LEU A 45 4.77 3.80 4.06
N LYS A 46 5.95 3.94 4.69
CA LYS A 46 7.16 4.43 3.99
C LYS A 46 7.59 3.46 2.90
N GLN A 47 7.45 2.15 3.12
CA GLN A 47 7.73 1.12 2.11
C GLN A 47 6.80 1.22 0.88
N LEU A 48 5.62 1.82 1.03
CA LEU A 48 4.71 2.10 -0.08
C LEU A 48 5.05 3.41 -0.80
N GLN A 49 5.62 4.38 -0.09
CA GLN A 49 6.06 5.67 -0.63
C GLN A 49 7.38 5.56 -1.40
N ASP A 50 8.28 4.68 -0.94
CA ASP A 50 9.59 4.40 -1.54
C ASP A 50 9.55 3.40 -2.70
N LYS A 51 8.38 2.93 -3.13
CA LYS A 51 8.28 2.27 -4.44
C LYS A 51 8.64 3.34 -5.47
N PRO A 52 9.81 3.26 -6.15
CA PRO A 52 10.12 4.23 -7.18
C PRO A 52 8.98 4.19 -8.19
N LYS A 53 8.28 5.32 -8.36
CA LYS A 53 7.38 5.56 -9.51
C LYS A 53 8.24 5.60 -10.78
N SER A 54 8.82 4.46 -11.15
CA SER A 54 9.50 4.12 -12.41
C SER A 54 10.55 3.03 -12.17
N THR A 55 10.12 1.81 -11.84
CA THR A 55 10.71 0.74 -12.64
C THR A 55 10.15 0.95 -14.04
N LEU A 56 10.99 1.49 -14.93
CA LEU A 56 10.72 1.51 -16.37
C LEU A 56 10.06 0.18 -16.71
N LYS A 57 8.78 0.20 -17.12
CA LYS A 57 8.10 -1.01 -17.55
C LYS A 57 8.90 -1.51 -18.74
N LYS A 58 9.78 -2.48 -18.51
CA LYS A 58 10.61 -3.07 -19.55
C LYS A 58 9.67 -3.56 -20.63
N LYS A 59 10.01 -3.25 -21.89
CA LYS A 59 9.19 -3.71 -23.01
C LYS A 59 9.19 -5.24 -23.02
N PRO A 60 8.08 -5.90 -23.39
CA PRO A 60 8.04 -7.36 -23.49
C PRO A 60 9.19 -7.97 -24.30
N SER A 61 9.70 -7.24 -25.29
CA SER A 61 10.86 -7.61 -26.11
C SER A 61 12.16 -7.78 -25.33
N GLU A 62 12.36 -7.04 -24.23
CA GLU A 62 13.57 -7.13 -23.41
C GLU A 62 13.65 -8.44 -22.62
N TYR A 63 12.53 -9.15 -22.50
CA TYR A 63 12.47 -10.45 -21.85
C TYR A 63 12.67 -11.62 -22.82
N ALA A 64 12.78 -11.37 -24.13
CA ALA A 64 13.02 -12.41 -25.11
C ALA A 64 14.39 -13.08 -24.88
N GLY A 65 14.42 -14.40 -24.74
CA GLY A 65 15.66 -15.17 -24.52
C GLY A 65 16.14 -15.25 -23.07
N THR A 66 15.46 -14.61 -22.12
CA THR A 66 15.77 -14.75 -20.68
C THR A 66 15.38 -16.12 -20.12
N LEU A 67 14.42 -16.79 -20.76
CA LEU A 67 13.93 -18.09 -20.35
C LEU A 67 14.83 -19.18 -20.95
N ASP A 68 15.30 -20.09 -20.10
CA ASP A 68 16.05 -21.26 -20.56
C ASP A 68 15.18 -22.18 -21.44
N LYS A 69 15.78 -22.74 -22.49
CA LYS A 69 15.08 -23.53 -23.51
C LYS A 69 14.54 -24.84 -22.96
N GLU A 70 15.26 -25.47 -22.01
CA GLU A 70 14.82 -26.73 -21.42
C GLU A 70 13.66 -26.49 -20.47
N LEU A 71 13.75 -25.43 -19.67
CA LEU A 71 12.66 -24.99 -18.79
C LEU A 71 11.39 -24.65 -19.60
N ALA A 72 11.54 -23.92 -20.72
CA ALA A 72 10.43 -23.59 -21.60
C ALA A 72 9.69 -24.83 -22.13
N LYS A 73 10.45 -25.85 -22.57
CA LYS A 73 9.87 -27.12 -23.03
C LYS A 73 9.11 -27.85 -21.92
N LYS A 74 9.68 -27.87 -20.71
CA LYS A 74 9.02 -28.49 -19.56
C LYS A 74 7.69 -27.81 -19.24
N MET A 75 7.64 -26.48 -19.25
CA MET A 75 6.40 -25.73 -19.03
C MET A 75 5.33 -26.05 -20.08
N ILE A 76 5.71 -26.21 -21.35
CA ILE A 76 4.78 -26.61 -22.41
C ILE A 76 4.21 -28.01 -22.14
N LEU A 77 5.07 -28.98 -21.78
CA LEU A 77 4.64 -30.34 -21.47
C LEU A 77 3.71 -30.39 -20.25
N ASP A 78 3.98 -29.59 -19.22
CA ASP A 78 3.14 -29.52 -18.03
C ASP A 78 1.75 -28.98 -18.40
N ILE A 79 1.67 -27.93 -19.23
CA ILE A 79 0.40 -27.38 -19.74
C ILE A 79 -0.38 -28.42 -20.56
N GLU A 80 0.29 -29.15 -21.46
CA GLU A 80 -0.36 -30.20 -22.28
C GLU A 80 -0.93 -31.32 -21.42
N LYS A 81 -0.19 -31.72 -20.39
CA LYS A 81 -0.65 -32.73 -19.42
C LYS A 81 -1.88 -32.24 -18.65
N GLU A 82 -1.83 -31.03 -18.11
CA GLU A 82 -2.96 -30.42 -17.41
C GLU A 82 -4.19 -30.34 -18.30
N ARG A 83 -4.03 -29.94 -19.57
CA ARG A 83 -5.13 -29.90 -20.53
C ARG A 83 -5.75 -31.28 -20.76
N GLY A 84 -4.93 -32.31 -20.94
CA GLY A 84 -5.40 -33.69 -21.07
C GLY A 84 -6.04 -34.24 -19.79
N GLU A 85 -5.66 -33.75 -18.61
CA GLU A 85 -6.35 -34.06 -17.35
C GLU A 85 -7.70 -33.35 -17.25
N TRP A 86 -7.80 -32.10 -17.69
CA TRP A 86 -9.06 -31.37 -17.74
C TRP A 86 -10.06 -31.97 -18.73
N GLU A 87 -9.62 -32.33 -19.93
CA GLU A 87 -10.45 -32.99 -20.95
C GLU A 87 -10.94 -34.39 -20.50
N ARG A 88 -10.22 -35.06 -19.59
CA ARG A 88 -10.66 -36.36 -19.02
C ARG A 88 -11.68 -36.23 -17.89
N ARG A 89 -11.82 -35.05 -17.29
CA ARG A 89 -12.74 -34.81 -16.16
C ARG A 89 -14.16 -34.44 -16.62
N PHE A 90 -14.33 -34.14 -17.89
CA PHE A 90 -15.62 -33.86 -18.55
C PHE A 90 -15.88 -34.92 -19.62
#